data_AF-A0A0H2S031-F1
#
_entry.id   AF-A0A0H2S031-F1
#
_cell.length_a   1.000
_cell.length_b   1.000
_cell.length_c   1.000
_cell.angle_alpha   90.00
_cell.angle_beta   90.00
_cell.angle_gamma   90.00
#
_symmetry.space_group_name_H-M   'P 1'
#
loop_
_entity.id
_entity.type
_entity.pdbx_description
1 polymer ?
#
loop_
_entity_poly.entity_id
_entity_poly.type
_entity_poly.pdbx_seq_one_letter_code
_entity_poly.pdbx_strand_id
1 'polypeptide(L)'
;MVRAPAIVDTPDVDASFIDTLAESQEDCVWYLAYGSNLSSPVFKGRRGIKPLDVKSVYVKGVELAFDLSGLPYVEPRFANCRLVEEADHVRAGQAPADAKRKDMNGSALVPPGCTNPWVGGMIGVAYLVTPKDFANILKTEGGGSSYEVITVDAQVLDDCEEAREKERFRFTGKVLEAFTLSAPPSKTRIMDGHSSLRYLNLIRNGARVSFAEHRLPVDYIAHLDDLPHYAATFRQKIGRVVFIATFAPVVIPVLALGLLATDKSGNSPQFVNTVRRGLFASLWWCHDNLFAPVFGSGEV
;
A
#
# COMPACT_ATOMS: atom_id res chain seq x y z
N MET A 1 -32.48 7.73 9.63
CA MET A 1 -31.55 8.88 9.53
C MET A 1 -30.22 8.40 10.09
N VAL A 2 -29.42 7.72 9.26
CA VAL A 2 -28.15 7.11 9.68
C VAL A 2 -27.08 8.16 9.47
N ARG A 3 -26.37 8.47 10.54
CA ARG A 3 -25.29 9.47 10.60
C ARG A 3 -24.21 9.05 9.60
N ALA A 4 -23.82 9.97 8.71
CA ALA A 4 -22.69 9.76 7.82
C ALA A 4 -21.47 9.30 8.64
N PRO A 5 -20.62 8.37 8.14
CA PRO A 5 -19.33 8.15 8.77
C PRO A 5 -18.61 9.49 8.78
N ALA A 6 -18.22 9.92 9.98
CA ALA A 6 -17.50 11.17 10.13
C ALA A 6 -16.27 11.10 9.22
N ILE A 7 -16.10 12.13 8.39
CA ILE A 7 -14.78 12.47 7.88
C ILE A 7 -13.94 12.60 9.16
N VAL A 8 -13.11 11.58 9.43
CA VAL A 8 -12.13 11.66 10.50
C VAL A 8 -11.27 12.84 10.08
N ASP A 9 -11.33 13.92 10.86
CA ASP A 9 -10.43 15.07 10.72
C ASP A 9 -9.06 14.48 10.42
N THR A 10 -8.55 14.68 9.21
CA THR A 10 -7.13 14.49 8.97
C THR A 10 -6.50 15.52 9.91
N PRO A 11 -5.82 15.12 11.00
CA PRO A 11 -4.94 16.08 11.63
C PRO A 11 -4.02 16.54 10.50
N ASP A 12 -3.66 17.82 10.45
CA ASP A 12 -2.58 18.25 9.58
C ASP A 12 -1.33 17.54 10.13
N VAL A 13 -1.08 16.30 9.69
CA VAL A 13 0.00 15.44 10.18
C VAL A 13 1.27 15.93 9.50
N ASP A 14 1.62 17.18 9.78
CA ASP A 14 2.83 17.80 9.32
C ASP A 14 4.01 17.36 10.20
N ALA A 15 5.21 17.85 9.88
CA ALA A 15 6.40 17.55 10.67
C ALA A 15 6.23 17.97 12.16
N SER A 16 5.42 19.00 12.44
CA SER A 16 5.18 19.49 13.79
C SER A 16 4.31 18.53 14.60
N PHE A 17 3.35 17.84 13.98
CA PHE A 17 2.57 16.80 14.66
C PHE A 17 3.44 15.58 15.00
N ILE A 18 4.36 15.20 14.12
CA ILE A 18 5.31 14.10 14.38
C ILE A 18 6.28 14.48 15.50
N ASP A 19 6.79 15.71 15.50
CA ASP A 19 7.65 16.21 16.57
C ASP A 19 6.87 16.30 17.90
N THR A 20 5.61 16.74 17.87
CA THR A 20 4.73 16.78 19.06
C THR A 20 4.45 15.38 19.60
N LEU A 21 4.16 14.40 18.73
CA LEU A 21 4.00 13.00 19.12
C LEU A 21 5.30 12.43 19.69
N ALA A 22 6.45 12.76 19.10
CA ALA A 22 7.76 12.31 19.58
C ALA A 22 8.15 12.93 20.92
N GLU A 23 7.67 14.13 21.22
CA GLU A 23 7.83 14.82 22.50
C GLU A 23 6.86 14.32 23.57
N SER A 24 5.70 13.76 23.18
CA SER A 24 4.77 13.11 24.10
C SER A 24 5.41 11.82 24.66
N GLN A 25 5.75 11.82 25.95
CA GLN A 25 6.42 10.69 26.61
C GLN A 25 5.47 9.54 26.99
N GLU A 26 4.15 9.72 26.88
CA GLU A 26 3.17 8.77 27.47
C GLU A 26 2.32 7.99 26.46
N ASP A 27 2.12 8.44 25.21
CA ASP A 27 1.15 7.77 24.32
C ASP A 27 1.83 6.95 23.22
N CYS A 28 1.81 5.63 23.39
CA CYS A 28 2.12 4.70 22.30
C CYS A 28 1.03 4.76 21.24
N VAL A 29 1.41 4.66 19.96
CA VAL A 29 0.48 4.82 18.84
C VAL A 29 0.27 3.50 18.10
N TRP A 30 -0.94 3.29 17.60
CA TRP A 30 -1.22 2.16 16.70
C TRP A 30 -0.84 2.53 15.27
N TYR A 31 0.00 1.70 14.65
CA TYR A 31 0.34 1.78 13.24
C TYR A 31 -0.26 0.61 12.48
N LEU A 32 -1.14 0.89 11.52
CA LEU A 32 -1.73 -0.11 10.64
C LEU A 32 -0.83 -0.37 9.42
N ALA A 33 -0.36 -1.61 9.32
CA ALA A 33 0.32 -2.15 8.16
C ALA A 33 -0.63 -2.94 7.25
N TYR A 34 -0.57 -2.66 5.95
CA TYR A 34 -1.34 -3.36 4.92
C TYR A 34 -0.48 -3.85 3.73
N GLY A 35 0.73 -3.33 3.58
CA GLY A 35 1.66 -3.65 2.48
C GLY A 35 2.81 -4.55 2.92
N SER A 36 4.04 -4.23 2.49
CA SER A 36 5.25 -4.99 2.86
C SER A 36 5.51 -5.07 4.38
N ASN A 37 4.87 -4.19 5.15
CA ASN A 37 4.94 -4.19 6.62
C ASN A 37 4.04 -5.22 7.29
N LEU A 38 3.19 -5.95 6.55
CA LEU A 38 2.48 -7.10 7.10
C LEU A 38 3.44 -8.18 7.63
N SER A 39 4.68 -8.22 7.13
CA SER A 39 5.68 -9.17 7.56
C SER A 39 6.37 -8.72 8.85
N SER A 40 6.06 -9.38 9.95
CA SER A 40 6.76 -9.28 11.24
C SER A 40 8.30 -9.37 11.13
N PRO A 41 8.90 -10.28 10.31
CA PRO A 41 10.35 -10.26 10.06
C PRO A 41 10.90 -8.99 9.36
N VAL A 42 10.15 -8.39 8.44
CA VAL A 42 10.54 -7.14 7.78
C VAL A 42 10.41 -5.96 8.75
N PHE A 43 9.36 -5.96 9.58
CA PHE A 43 9.09 -4.94 10.57
C PHE A 43 10.07 -4.99 11.76
N LYS A 44 10.28 -6.17 12.36
CA LYS A 44 11.16 -6.39 13.52
C LYS A 44 12.63 -6.47 13.14
N GLY A 45 12.95 -7.11 12.02
CA GLY A 45 14.33 -7.34 11.58
C GLY A 45 14.94 -6.12 10.91
N ARG A 46 14.46 -5.77 9.71
CA ARG A 46 15.08 -4.73 8.88
C ARG A 46 15.00 -3.34 9.49
N ARG A 47 13.95 -3.05 10.28
CA ARG A 47 13.75 -1.75 10.93
C ARG A 47 14.18 -1.71 12.40
N GLY A 48 14.41 -2.87 13.02
CA GLY A 48 14.75 -2.95 14.44
C GLY A 48 13.62 -2.53 15.39
N ILE A 49 12.38 -2.46 14.91
CA ILE A 49 11.23 -2.00 15.69
C ILE A 49 10.65 -3.19 16.46
N LYS A 50 10.48 -3.03 17.77
CA LYS A 50 9.82 -4.04 18.62
C LYS A 50 8.43 -3.52 19.00
N PRO A 51 7.35 -4.00 18.34
CA PRO A 51 6.01 -3.59 18.70
C PRO A 51 5.68 -4.05 20.13
N LEU A 52 4.94 -3.21 20.86
CA LEU A 52 4.49 -3.44 22.24
C LEU A 52 3.26 -4.36 22.29
N ASP A 53 2.41 -4.28 21.27
CA ASP A 53 1.26 -5.16 21.05
C ASP A 53 1.00 -5.26 19.54
N VAL A 54 0.33 -6.33 19.12
CA VAL A 54 0.02 -6.61 17.72
C VAL A 54 -1.39 -7.18 17.62
N LYS A 55 -2.20 -6.63 16.72
CA LYS A 55 -3.58 -7.08 16.47
C LYS A 55 -3.86 -7.23 14.98
N SER A 56 -4.55 -8.30 14.61
CA SER A 56 -5.18 -8.39 13.28
C SER A 56 -6.44 -7.53 13.29
N VAL A 57 -6.59 -6.69 12.28
CA VAL A 57 -7.67 -5.70 12.23
C VAL A 57 -8.32 -5.64 10.86
N TYR A 58 -9.57 -5.18 10.86
CA TYR A 58 -10.35 -4.85 9.67
C TYR A 58 -10.70 -3.37 9.69
N VAL A 59 -10.54 -2.72 8.55
CA VAL A 59 -10.88 -1.30 8.36
C VAL A 59 -11.93 -1.19 7.28
N LYS A 60 -13.14 -0.80 7.67
CA LYS A 60 -14.24 -0.51 6.74
C LYS A 60 -13.98 0.84 6.05
N GLY A 61 -14.35 0.98 4.78
CA GLY A 61 -14.18 2.23 4.04
C GLY A 61 -12.77 2.42 3.49
N VAL A 62 -11.90 1.41 3.63
CA VAL A 62 -10.52 1.45 3.13
C VAL A 62 -10.27 0.24 2.27
N GLU A 63 -9.67 0.45 1.10
CA GLU A 63 -9.32 -0.60 0.15
C GLU A 63 -7.80 -0.66 -0.04
N LEU A 64 -7.27 -1.89 -0.11
CA LEU A 64 -5.91 -2.15 -0.57
C LEU A 64 -5.84 -2.01 -2.10
N ALA A 65 -5.06 -1.06 -2.57
CA ALA A 65 -4.78 -0.84 -3.99
C ALA A 65 -3.30 -1.07 -4.32
N PHE A 66 -3.00 -1.22 -5.60
CA PHE A 66 -1.63 -1.29 -6.12
C PHE A 66 -1.40 -0.20 -7.15
N ASP A 67 -1.66 1.05 -6.76
CA ASP A 67 -1.64 2.19 -7.67
C ASP A 67 -0.53 3.21 -7.40
N LEU A 68 0.20 3.10 -6.29
CA LEU A 68 1.37 3.92 -6.04
C LEU A 68 2.44 3.66 -7.11
N SER A 69 2.84 4.71 -7.83
CA SER A 69 3.79 4.60 -8.92
C SER A 69 5.19 4.25 -8.43
N GLY A 70 5.78 3.21 -9.00
CA GLY A 70 7.19 2.87 -8.83
C GLY A 70 8.00 3.16 -10.09
N LEU A 71 8.89 2.23 -10.46
CA LEU A 71 9.72 2.32 -11.67
C LEU A 71 9.21 1.36 -12.75
N PRO A 72 8.93 1.85 -13.98
CA PRO A 72 8.50 1.02 -15.09
C PRO A 72 9.45 -0.17 -15.34
N TYR A 73 8.88 -1.32 -15.72
CA TYR A 73 9.57 -2.58 -16.02
C TYR A 73 10.32 -3.26 -14.87
N VAL A 74 10.46 -2.61 -13.71
CA VAL A 74 11.22 -3.13 -12.56
C VAL A 74 10.30 -3.42 -11.39
N GLU A 75 9.77 -2.37 -10.79
CA GLU A 75 8.82 -2.40 -9.67
C GLU A 75 7.75 -1.35 -9.96
N PRO A 76 6.84 -1.65 -10.91
CA PRO A 76 6.01 -0.60 -11.49
C PRO A 76 4.97 -0.03 -10.53
N ARG A 77 4.45 -0.86 -9.61
CA ARG A 77 3.44 -0.47 -8.64
C ARG A 77 3.76 -0.98 -7.25
N PHE A 78 3.38 -0.20 -6.25
CA PHE A 78 3.44 -0.54 -4.83
C PHE A 78 2.04 -0.46 -4.20
N ALA A 79 1.89 -1.07 -3.02
CA ALA A 79 0.64 -1.06 -2.29
C ALA A 79 0.28 0.38 -1.86
N ASN A 80 -1.01 0.65 -1.79
CA ASN A 80 -1.59 1.90 -1.29
C ASN A 80 -2.88 1.56 -0.54
N CYS A 81 -3.29 2.38 0.41
CA CYS A 81 -4.65 2.34 0.95
C CYS A 81 -5.46 3.52 0.40
N ARG A 82 -6.65 3.23 -0.11
CA ARG A 82 -7.60 4.24 -0.61
C ARG A 82 -8.79 4.31 0.31
N LEU A 83 -9.18 5.52 0.69
CA LEU A 83 -10.50 5.76 1.26
C LEU A 83 -11.53 5.56 0.16
N VAL A 84 -12.56 4.77 0.45
CA VAL A 84 -13.66 4.48 -0.46
C VAL A 84 -14.92 5.07 0.15
N GLU A 85 -15.60 5.93 -0.59
CA GLU A 85 -16.88 6.47 -0.15
C GLU A 85 -17.96 5.36 -0.16
N GLU A 86 -18.95 5.45 0.75
CA GLU A 86 -19.99 4.41 0.87
C GLU A 86 -20.75 4.16 -0.44
N ALA A 87 -20.86 5.16 -1.31
CA ALA A 87 -21.50 5.03 -2.62
C ALA A 87 -20.70 4.15 -3.60
N ASP A 88 -19.38 4.12 -3.48
CA ASP A 88 -18.50 3.32 -4.33
C ASP A 88 -18.46 1.85 -3.89
N HIS A 89 -18.67 1.57 -2.60
CA HIS A 89 -18.89 0.19 -2.09
C HIS A 89 -20.10 -0.48 -2.74
N VAL A 90 -21.20 0.27 -2.89
CA VAL A 90 -22.44 -0.25 -3.50
C VAL A 90 -22.20 -0.55 -4.98
N ARG A 91 -21.46 0.29 -5.71
CA ARG A 91 -21.15 0.09 -7.14
C ARG A 91 -20.17 -1.04 -7.41
N ALA A 92 -19.18 -1.24 -6.55
CA ALA A 92 -18.19 -2.31 -6.73
C ALA A 92 -18.69 -3.68 -6.21
N GLY A 93 -19.59 -3.70 -5.22
CA GLY A 93 -20.36 -4.90 -4.83
C GLY A 93 -21.54 -5.21 -5.76
N GLN A 94 -22.05 -4.20 -6.48
CA GLN A 94 -23.02 -4.32 -7.57
C GLN A 94 -22.34 -3.98 -8.90
N ALA A 95 -21.24 -4.65 -9.24
CA ALA A 95 -20.85 -4.69 -10.64
C ALA A 95 -22.08 -5.19 -11.43
N PRO A 96 -22.61 -4.44 -12.41
CA PRO A 96 -23.76 -4.92 -13.17
C PRO A 96 -23.38 -6.27 -13.75
N ALA A 97 -24.29 -7.24 -13.64
CA ALA A 97 -24.14 -8.60 -14.18
C ALA A 97 -23.76 -8.62 -15.69
N ASP A 98 -23.78 -7.45 -16.33
CA ASP A 98 -23.62 -7.20 -17.75
C ASP A 98 -22.34 -6.44 -18.12
N ALA A 99 -21.34 -6.32 -17.23
CA ALA A 99 -20.06 -5.71 -17.56
C ALA A 99 -19.22 -6.58 -18.53
N LYS A 100 -19.64 -6.64 -19.80
CA LYS A 100 -18.85 -7.10 -20.94
C LYS A 100 -17.72 -6.11 -21.24
N ARG A 101 -16.74 -5.96 -20.35
CA ARG A 101 -15.41 -5.46 -20.75
C ARG A 101 -14.60 -6.67 -21.20
N LYS A 102 -14.55 -6.88 -22.52
CA LYS A 102 -13.67 -7.84 -23.18
C LYS A 102 -12.31 -7.18 -23.39
N ASP A 103 -11.24 -7.91 -23.10
CA ASP A 103 -9.91 -7.55 -23.61
C ASP A 103 -9.84 -7.74 -25.15
N MET A 104 -8.72 -7.36 -25.77
CA MET A 104 -8.48 -7.55 -27.21
C MET A 104 -8.49 -9.04 -27.65
N ASN A 105 -8.58 -9.99 -26.71
CA ASN A 105 -8.62 -11.43 -26.96
C ASN A 105 -9.97 -12.08 -26.56
N GLY A 106 -10.98 -11.30 -26.16
CA GLY A 106 -12.32 -11.78 -25.84
C GLY A 106 -12.47 -12.48 -24.49
N SER A 107 -11.47 -12.40 -23.60
CA SER A 107 -11.56 -12.93 -22.24
C SER A 107 -12.17 -11.90 -21.29
N ALA A 108 -13.06 -12.36 -20.39
CA ALA A 108 -13.61 -11.53 -19.33
C ALA A 108 -12.57 -11.35 -18.22
N LEU A 109 -12.28 -10.10 -17.83
CA LEU A 109 -11.30 -9.79 -16.77
C LEU A 109 -11.79 -10.18 -15.35
N VAL A 110 -13.08 -10.49 -15.19
CA VAL A 110 -13.66 -11.01 -13.94
C VAL A 110 -14.81 -11.96 -14.29
N PRO A 111 -14.88 -13.20 -13.75
CA PRO A 111 -16.04 -14.06 -13.90
C PRO A 111 -17.30 -13.39 -13.33
N PRO A 112 -18.46 -13.42 -14.03
CA PRO A 112 -19.70 -12.87 -13.50
C PRO A 112 -20.12 -13.64 -12.24
N GLY A 113 -20.25 -12.94 -11.12
CA GLY A 113 -20.60 -13.51 -9.81
C GLY A 113 -19.51 -13.44 -8.74
N CYS A 114 -18.28 -12.99 -9.07
CA CYS A 114 -17.23 -12.75 -8.09
C CYS A 114 -17.43 -11.39 -7.40
N THR A 115 -18.28 -11.33 -6.37
CA THR A 115 -18.23 -10.22 -5.41
C THR A 115 -16.93 -10.36 -4.62
N ASN A 116 -15.89 -9.59 -4.95
CA ASN A 116 -14.70 -9.54 -4.10
C ASN A 116 -15.14 -8.99 -2.72
N PRO A 117 -15.12 -9.81 -1.66
CA PRO A 117 -15.68 -9.45 -0.37
C PRO A 117 -14.85 -8.41 0.38
N TRP A 118 -13.66 -8.10 -0.14
CA TRP A 118 -12.71 -7.12 0.37
C TRP A 118 -12.86 -5.75 -0.28
N VAL A 119 -13.78 -5.63 -1.25
CA VAL A 119 -14.12 -4.35 -1.85
C VAL A 119 -14.63 -3.45 -0.75
N GLY A 120 -13.85 -2.41 -0.46
CA GLY A 120 -14.20 -1.45 0.57
C GLY A 120 -13.91 -1.84 2.01
N GLY A 121 -13.19 -2.93 2.23
CA GLY A 121 -12.75 -3.35 3.53
C GLY A 121 -11.36 -3.94 3.47
N MET A 122 -10.43 -3.36 4.23
CA MET A 122 -9.03 -3.79 4.23
C MET A 122 -8.73 -4.58 5.50
N ILE A 123 -8.07 -5.72 5.34
CA ILE A 123 -7.46 -6.43 6.46
C ILE A 123 -5.97 -6.05 6.54
N GLY A 124 -5.51 -5.79 7.75
CA GLY A 124 -4.12 -5.53 8.03
C GLY A 124 -3.70 -5.96 9.44
N VAL A 125 -2.50 -5.55 9.81
CA VAL A 125 -1.93 -5.79 11.14
C VAL A 125 -1.65 -4.43 11.78
N ALA A 126 -2.26 -4.18 12.94
CA ALA A 126 -2.00 -3.01 13.76
C ALA A 126 -0.88 -3.33 14.75
N TYR A 127 0.19 -2.53 14.71
CA TYR A 127 1.34 -2.60 15.62
C TYR A 127 1.26 -1.44 16.61
N LEU A 128 1.23 -1.71 17.91
CA LEU A 128 1.42 -0.67 18.93
C LEU A 128 2.91 -0.36 19.02
N VAL A 129 3.29 0.88 18.75
CA VAL A 129 4.70 1.30 18.68
C VAL A 129 4.93 2.56 19.50
N THR A 130 6.18 2.76 19.92
CA THR A 130 6.58 4.02 20.55
C THR A 130 6.58 5.16 19.53
N PRO A 131 6.41 6.43 19.94
CA PRO A 131 6.51 7.57 19.02
C PRO A 131 7.83 7.61 18.24
N LYS A 132 8.94 7.25 18.90
CA LYS A 132 10.27 7.14 18.26
C LYS A 132 10.28 6.09 17.14
N ASP A 133 9.69 4.93 17.38
CA ASP A 133 9.59 3.88 16.36
C ASP A 133 8.64 4.30 15.24
N PHE A 134 7.55 4.99 15.55
CA PHE A 134 6.65 5.55 14.55
C PHE A 134 7.37 6.54 13.62
N ALA A 135 8.15 7.48 14.17
CA ALA A 135 8.98 8.38 13.37
C ALA A 135 9.97 7.62 12.45
N ASN A 136 10.57 6.52 12.95
CA ASN A 136 11.43 5.67 12.13
C ASN A 136 10.66 4.96 10.99
N ILE A 137 9.40 4.56 11.21
CA ILE A 137 8.53 4.01 10.17
C ILE A 137 8.30 5.06 9.09
N LEU A 138 7.89 6.27 9.47
CA LEU A 138 7.62 7.36 8.52
C LEU A 138 8.86 7.68 7.67
N LYS A 139 10.04 7.73 8.30
CA LYS A 139 11.31 7.94 7.60
C LYS A 139 11.64 6.84 6.59
N THR A 140 11.30 5.58 6.88
CA THR A 140 11.70 4.42 6.06
C THR A 140 10.66 4.00 5.02
N GLU A 141 9.38 4.29 5.23
CA GLU A 141 8.29 4.05 4.26
C GLU A 141 8.17 5.17 3.22
N GLY A 142 8.91 6.26 3.41
CA GLY A 142 8.77 7.46 2.58
C GLY A 142 7.55 8.29 2.94
N GLY A 143 7.12 8.27 4.22
CA GLY A 143 6.18 9.23 4.77
C GLY A 143 6.66 10.66 4.50
N GLY A 144 5.77 11.50 3.96
CA GLY A 144 6.06 12.84 3.48
C GLY A 144 6.69 12.93 2.08
N SER A 145 7.00 11.80 1.43
CA SER A 145 7.67 11.80 0.11
C SER A 145 6.93 11.00 -0.97
N SER A 146 6.29 9.90 -0.57
CA SER A 146 5.47 9.01 -1.40
C SER A 146 4.10 8.73 -0.78
N TYR A 147 3.99 8.84 0.55
CA TYR A 147 2.74 8.70 1.30
C TYR A 147 2.52 9.87 2.25
N GLU A 148 1.27 10.12 2.57
CA GLU A 148 0.76 10.99 3.63
C GLU A 148 0.23 10.11 4.77
N VAL A 149 0.27 10.65 5.99
CA VAL A 149 -0.25 9.95 7.16
C VAL A 149 -1.74 10.25 7.28
N ILE A 150 -2.54 9.20 7.47
CA ILE A 150 -3.97 9.31 7.76
C ILE A 150 -4.31 8.47 8.99
N THR A 151 -5.43 8.78 9.63
CA THR A 151 -5.96 8.01 10.76
C THR A 151 -7.16 7.19 10.30
N VAL A 152 -7.27 5.96 10.79
CA VAL A 152 -8.37 5.05 10.47
C VAL A 152 -8.88 4.31 11.71
N ASP A 153 -10.18 4.01 11.70
CA ASP A 153 -10.84 3.19 12.72
C ASP A 153 -10.70 1.71 12.39
N ALA A 154 -9.86 1.01 13.15
CA ALA A 154 -9.52 -0.39 12.93
C ALA A 154 -10.25 -1.31 13.92
N GLN A 155 -11.18 -2.12 13.41
CA GLN A 155 -11.91 -3.10 14.22
C GLN A 155 -11.04 -4.32 14.47
N VAL A 156 -10.88 -4.70 15.75
CA VAL A 156 -10.02 -5.81 16.14
C VAL A 156 -10.72 -7.13 15.87
N LEU A 157 -10.06 -7.97 15.06
CA LEU A 157 -10.51 -9.32 14.76
C LEU A 157 -10.34 -10.23 15.97
N ASP A 158 -11.35 -11.05 16.25
CA ASP A 158 -11.33 -12.09 17.28
C ASP A 158 -10.55 -13.30 16.76
N ASP A 159 -9.55 -13.74 17.52
CA ASP A 159 -8.60 -14.79 17.16
C ASP A 159 -9.00 -16.20 17.66
N CYS A 160 -10.19 -16.34 18.28
CA CYS A 160 -10.71 -17.62 18.74
C CYS A 160 -11.06 -18.56 17.57
N GLU A 161 -10.49 -19.78 17.56
CA GLU A 161 -10.71 -20.78 16.50
C GLU A 161 -12.19 -21.16 16.33
N GLU A 162 -12.93 -21.28 17.44
CA GLU A 162 -14.37 -21.62 17.45
C GLU A 162 -15.23 -20.55 16.77
N ALA A 163 -14.75 -19.31 16.69
CA ALA A 163 -15.44 -18.21 16.03
C ALA A 163 -15.39 -18.32 14.49
N ARG A 164 -14.33 -18.94 13.94
CA ARG A 164 -14.08 -19.01 12.48
C ARG A 164 -14.96 -20.02 11.76
N GLU A 165 -15.44 -21.05 12.45
CA GLU A 165 -16.32 -22.07 11.86
C GLU A 165 -17.75 -21.56 11.62
N LYS A 166 -18.19 -20.52 12.35
CA LYS A 166 -19.58 -20.04 12.31
C LYS A 166 -19.75 -18.74 11.52
N GLU A 167 -18.76 -17.86 11.57
CA GLU A 167 -18.80 -16.57 10.88
C GLU A 167 -17.47 -16.28 10.19
N ARG A 168 -17.53 -15.66 9.01
CA ARG A 168 -16.35 -15.33 8.21
C ARG A 168 -15.40 -14.35 8.92
N PHE A 169 -15.97 -13.42 9.69
CA PHE A 169 -15.27 -12.48 10.57
C PHE A 169 -16.03 -12.38 11.88
N ARG A 170 -15.31 -12.46 12.98
CA ARG A 170 -15.81 -12.04 14.28
C ARG A 170 -14.95 -10.91 14.78
N PHE A 171 -15.59 -9.90 15.34
CA PHE A 171 -14.92 -8.76 15.96
C PHE A 171 -14.99 -8.90 17.47
N THR A 172 -13.93 -8.49 18.15
CA THR A 172 -13.92 -8.42 19.63
C THR A 172 -14.85 -7.31 20.17
N GLY A 173 -15.36 -6.45 19.28
CA GLY A 173 -16.08 -5.22 19.62
C GLY A 173 -15.15 -4.03 19.92
N LYS A 174 -13.83 -4.27 20.01
CA LYS A 174 -12.83 -3.20 20.20
C LYS A 174 -12.50 -2.52 18.87
N VAL A 175 -12.47 -1.19 18.88
CA VAL A 175 -11.99 -0.34 17.78
C VAL A 175 -10.71 0.35 18.23
N LEU A 176 -9.70 0.36 17.37
CA LEU A 176 -8.44 1.07 17.57
C LEU A 176 -8.39 2.24 16.59
N GLU A 177 -8.07 3.42 17.10
CA GLU A 177 -7.62 4.52 16.25
C GLU A 177 -6.18 4.25 15.85
N ALA A 178 -5.91 4.08 14.55
CA ALA A 178 -4.60 3.71 14.04
C ALA A 178 -4.14 4.65 12.93
N PHE A 179 -2.87 5.05 12.99
CA PHE A 179 -2.21 5.74 11.89
C PHE A 179 -1.86 4.77 10.78
N THR A 180 -2.03 5.19 9.54
CA THR A 180 -1.55 4.47 8.36
C THR A 180 -1.05 5.44 7.30
N LEU A 181 -0.55 4.89 6.19
CA LEU A 181 0.06 5.68 5.11
C LEU A 181 -0.78 5.56 3.86
N SER A 182 -1.20 6.66 3.26
CA SER A 182 -1.94 6.68 1.99
C SER A 182 -1.19 7.52 0.96
N ALA A 183 -1.12 7.05 -0.28
CA ALA A 183 -0.46 7.76 -1.36
C ALA A 183 -1.38 8.87 -1.89
N PRO A 184 -0.91 10.13 -1.97
CA PRO A 184 -1.73 11.20 -2.53
C PRO A 184 -1.96 10.97 -4.02
N PRO A 185 -3.04 11.53 -4.61
CA PRO A 185 -3.38 11.33 -6.02
C PRO A 185 -2.24 11.64 -6.99
N SER A 186 -1.39 12.62 -6.66
CA SER A 186 -0.20 13.00 -7.45
C SER A 186 0.88 11.92 -7.57
N LYS A 187 0.82 10.88 -6.74
CA LYS A 187 1.75 9.74 -6.69
C LYS A 187 1.12 8.43 -7.18
N THR A 188 -0.20 8.40 -7.30
CA THR A 188 -0.93 7.25 -7.83
C THR A 188 -1.02 7.33 -9.35
N ARG A 189 -1.16 6.18 -10.02
CA ARG A 189 -1.57 6.18 -11.44
C ARG A 189 -2.96 5.58 -11.58
N ILE A 190 -3.77 6.23 -12.41
CA ILE A 190 -5.18 5.93 -12.64
C ILE A 190 -5.36 4.67 -13.51
N MET A 191 -4.40 4.38 -14.39
CA MET A 191 -4.46 3.22 -15.27
C MET A 191 -4.31 1.91 -14.49
N ASP A 192 -4.91 0.84 -14.99
CA ASP A 192 -4.71 -0.50 -14.46
C ASP A 192 -3.21 -0.86 -14.53
N GLY A 193 -2.72 -1.45 -13.45
CA GLY A 193 -1.32 -1.85 -13.33
C GLY A 193 -1.14 -2.83 -12.18
N HIS A 194 -0.03 -3.56 -12.24
CA HIS A 194 0.25 -4.64 -11.29
C HIS A 194 1.57 -4.40 -10.58
N SER A 195 1.67 -4.88 -9.34
CA SER A 195 2.94 -4.86 -8.61
C SER A 195 3.88 -5.96 -9.11
N SER A 196 5.17 -5.86 -8.79
CA SER A 196 6.12 -6.92 -9.13
C SER A 196 5.84 -8.19 -8.32
N LEU A 197 6.07 -9.38 -8.88
CA LEU A 197 5.94 -10.64 -8.13
C LEU A 197 6.82 -10.65 -6.87
N ARG A 198 8.02 -10.07 -6.96
CA ARG A 198 8.95 -9.92 -5.84
C ARG A 198 8.29 -9.14 -4.69
N TYR A 199 7.69 -7.99 -4.99
CA TYR A 199 7.03 -7.16 -3.99
C TYR A 199 5.76 -7.83 -3.45
N LEU A 200 4.93 -8.40 -4.32
CA LEU A 200 3.71 -9.09 -3.92
C LEU A 200 4.01 -10.29 -3.01
N ASN A 201 5.13 -11.00 -3.23
CA ASN A 201 5.58 -12.05 -2.33
C ASN A 201 5.97 -11.54 -0.94
N LEU A 202 6.43 -10.30 -0.77
CA LEU A 202 6.64 -9.72 0.57
C LEU A 202 5.32 -9.59 1.33
N ILE A 203 4.26 -9.18 0.64
CA ILE A 203 2.90 -9.06 1.19
C ILE A 203 2.34 -10.44 1.51
N ARG A 204 2.35 -11.36 0.55
CA ARG A 204 1.82 -12.74 0.74
C ARG A 204 2.54 -13.48 1.85
N ASN A 205 3.87 -13.45 1.86
CA ASN A 205 4.65 -14.11 2.90
C ASN A 205 4.46 -13.42 4.25
N GLY A 206 4.38 -12.08 4.26
CA GLY A 206 4.08 -11.32 5.47
C GLY A 206 2.72 -11.66 6.06
N ALA A 207 1.69 -11.75 5.22
CA ALA A 207 0.35 -12.16 5.62
C ALA A 207 0.33 -13.61 6.16
N ARG A 208 1.07 -14.55 5.57
CA ARG A 208 1.18 -15.92 6.09
C ARG A 208 1.91 -16.00 7.43
N VAL A 209 2.99 -15.24 7.59
CA VAL A 209 3.70 -15.18 8.88
C VAL A 209 2.81 -14.54 9.94
N SER A 210 2.12 -13.46 9.60
CA SER A 210 1.14 -12.82 10.48
C SER A 210 -0.09 -13.71 10.73
N PHE A 211 -0.41 -14.68 9.88
CA PHE A 211 -1.38 -15.73 10.22
C PHE A 211 -0.86 -16.68 11.29
N ALA A 212 0.41 -17.11 11.19
CA ALA A 212 1.02 -17.94 12.21
C ALA A 212 1.16 -17.21 13.57
N GLU A 213 1.49 -15.91 13.54
CA GLU A 213 1.71 -15.10 14.75
C GLU A 213 0.41 -14.48 15.30
N HIS A 214 -0.51 -14.06 14.43
CA HIS A 214 -1.64 -13.16 14.76
C HIS A 214 -2.95 -13.49 14.02
N ARG A 215 -3.01 -14.61 13.28
CA ARG A 215 -4.21 -15.22 12.66
C ARG A 215 -5.04 -14.35 11.69
N LEU A 216 -4.41 -13.71 10.70
CA LEU A 216 -5.09 -13.13 9.52
C LEU A 216 -6.09 -14.12 8.84
N PRO A 217 -7.33 -13.75 8.50
CA PRO A 217 -8.29 -14.69 7.91
C PRO A 217 -7.76 -15.41 6.66
N VAL A 218 -7.95 -16.73 6.59
CA VAL A 218 -7.45 -17.58 5.47
C VAL A 218 -8.00 -17.12 4.12
N ASP A 219 -9.25 -16.69 4.08
CA ASP A 219 -9.87 -16.11 2.89
C ASP A 219 -9.14 -14.86 2.38
N TYR A 220 -8.54 -14.07 3.28
CA TYR A 220 -7.78 -12.89 2.90
C TYR A 220 -6.44 -13.27 2.29
N ILE A 221 -5.79 -14.31 2.83
CA ILE A 221 -4.58 -14.86 2.23
C ILE A 221 -4.89 -15.39 0.82
N ALA A 222 -5.99 -16.13 0.66
CA ALA A 222 -6.42 -16.61 -0.65
C ALA A 222 -6.68 -15.45 -1.63
N HIS A 223 -7.29 -14.36 -1.16
CA HIS A 223 -7.45 -13.15 -1.95
C HIS A 223 -6.10 -12.53 -2.36
N LEU A 224 -5.16 -12.39 -1.42
CA LEU A 224 -3.82 -11.87 -1.72
C LEU A 224 -3.05 -12.78 -2.71
N ASP A 225 -3.28 -14.09 -2.66
CA ASP A 225 -2.71 -15.07 -3.58
C ASP A 225 -3.29 -14.98 -5.00
N ASP A 226 -4.54 -14.56 -5.13
CA ASP A 226 -5.20 -14.37 -6.42
C ASP A 226 -4.85 -13.02 -7.08
N LEU A 227 -4.25 -12.08 -6.33
CA LEU A 227 -3.86 -10.78 -6.88
C LEU A 227 -2.92 -10.94 -8.10
N PRO A 228 -3.21 -10.25 -9.23
CA PRO A 228 -2.35 -10.28 -10.40
C PRO A 228 -1.02 -9.58 -10.11
N HIS A 229 0.02 -9.98 -10.84
CA HIS A 229 1.35 -9.38 -10.77
C HIS A 229 1.88 -9.09 -12.16
N TYR A 230 2.78 -8.11 -12.25
CA TYR A 230 3.45 -7.75 -13.48
C TYR A 230 4.35 -8.90 -13.94
N ALA A 231 4.04 -9.44 -15.13
CA ALA A 231 4.74 -10.57 -15.74
C ALA A 231 5.26 -10.19 -17.12
N ALA A 232 6.51 -9.73 -17.16
CA ALA A 232 7.12 -9.22 -18.39
C ALA A 232 7.19 -10.28 -19.51
N THR A 233 6.56 -9.97 -20.64
CA THR A 233 6.75 -10.65 -21.93
C THR A 233 8.18 -10.50 -22.44
N PHE A 234 8.55 -11.28 -23.45
CA PHE A 234 9.88 -11.17 -24.07
C PHE A 234 10.21 -9.75 -24.56
N ARG A 235 9.22 -9.08 -25.19
CA ARG A 235 9.37 -7.71 -25.69
C ARG A 235 9.56 -6.70 -24.54
N GLN A 236 8.80 -6.84 -23.45
CA GLN A 236 8.95 -6.00 -22.26
C GLN A 236 10.27 -6.28 -21.51
N LYS A 237 10.82 -7.51 -21.58
CA LYS A 237 12.15 -7.81 -21.04
C LYS A 237 13.26 -7.07 -21.79
N ILE A 238 13.16 -6.98 -23.12
CA ILE A 238 14.06 -6.13 -23.92
C ILE A 238 13.86 -4.66 -23.53
N GLY A 239 12.60 -4.20 -23.47
CA GLY A 239 12.25 -2.85 -23.04
C GLY A 239 12.85 -2.49 -21.68
N ARG A 240 12.80 -3.41 -20.71
CA ARG A 240 13.43 -3.25 -19.39
C ARG A 240 14.93 -2.98 -19.50
N VAL A 241 15.65 -3.77 -20.29
CA VAL A 241 17.10 -3.63 -20.44
C VAL A 241 17.43 -2.28 -21.07
N VAL A 242 16.73 -1.91 -22.14
CA VAL A 242 16.91 -0.60 -22.80
C VAL A 242 16.59 0.53 -21.84
N PHE A 243 15.46 0.47 -21.13
CA PHE A 243 15.02 1.49 -20.19
C PHE A 243 16.03 1.69 -19.06
N ILE A 244 16.51 0.61 -18.45
CA ILE A 244 17.55 0.67 -17.40
C ILE A 244 18.84 1.25 -17.98
N ALA A 245 19.30 0.80 -19.14
CA ALA A 245 20.53 1.30 -19.76
C ALA A 245 20.44 2.81 -20.06
N THR A 246 19.28 3.29 -20.50
CA THR A 246 19.06 4.71 -20.78
C THR A 246 18.98 5.56 -19.52
N PHE A 247 18.23 5.12 -18.51
CA PHE A 247 17.87 5.98 -17.38
C PHE A 247 18.69 5.75 -16.11
N ALA A 248 19.29 4.56 -15.91
CA ALA A 248 20.10 4.29 -14.72
C ALA A 248 21.25 5.29 -14.49
N PRO A 249 21.99 5.77 -15.53
CA PRO A 249 23.03 6.78 -15.34
C PRO A 249 22.52 8.10 -14.76
N VAL A 250 21.24 8.42 -14.93
CA VAL A 250 20.60 9.63 -14.38
C VAL A 250 19.92 9.34 -13.04
N VAL A 251 19.24 8.20 -12.95
CA VAL A 251 18.49 7.80 -11.75
C VAL A 251 19.42 7.54 -10.56
N ILE A 252 20.52 6.81 -10.77
CA ILE A 252 21.43 6.41 -9.68
C ILE A 252 22.03 7.64 -8.97
N PRO A 253 22.61 8.64 -9.66
CA PRO A 253 23.14 9.83 -8.99
C PRO A 253 22.08 10.63 -8.25
N VAL A 254 20.86 10.76 -8.79
CA VAL A 254 19.78 11.50 -8.12
C VAL A 254 19.33 10.79 -6.84
N LEU A 255 19.22 9.45 -6.86
CA LEU A 255 18.92 8.68 -5.66
C LEU A 255 20.06 8.74 -4.63
N ALA A 256 21.32 8.67 -5.08
CA ALA A 256 22.48 8.80 -4.23
C ALA A 256 22.57 10.19 -3.57
N LEU A 257 22.26 11.25 -4.32
CA LEU A 257 22.17 12.61 -3.77
C LEU A 257 21.11 12.69 -2.67
N GLY A 258 19.97 12.02 -2.84
CA GLY A 258 18.96 11.89 -1.80
C GLY A 258 19.52 11.25 -0.52
N LEU A 259 20.24 10.13 -0.63
CA LEU A 259 20.85 9.46 0.53
C LEU A 259 21.89 10.32 1.25
N LEU A 260 22.66 11.12 0.51
CA LEU A 260 23.70 11.99 1.07
C LEU A 260 23.15 13.31 1.64
N ALA A 261 22.06 13.82 1.07
CA ALA A 261 21.46 15.09 1.46
C ALA A 261 20.32 14.93 2.49
N THR A 262 19.95 13.70 2.84
CA THR A 262 18.93 13.43 3.86
C THR A 262 19.51 13.67 5.25
N ASP A 263 18.86 14.51 6.04
CA ASP A 263 19.28 14.79 7.41
C ASP A 263 18.96 13.64 8.39
N LYS A 264 19.35 13.81 9.65
CA LYS A 264 19.08 12.82 10.71
C LYS A 264 17.58 12.62 10.95
N SER A 265 16.74 13.59 10.62
CA SER A 265 15.28 13.52 10.73
C SER A 265 14.62 12.86 9.54
N GLY A 266 15.35 12.60 8.45
CA GLY A 266 14.80 11.98 7.24
C GLY A 266 14.32 12.98 6.19
N ASN A 267 14.55 14.27 6.40
CA ASN A 267 14.14 15.31 5.48
C ASN A 267 15.24 15.56 4.44
N SER A 268 14.82 15.73 3.18
CA SER A 268 15.67 16.16 2.07
C SER A 268 15.39 17.63 1.73
N PRO A 269 16.40 18.42 1.29
CA PRO A 269 16.18 19.77 0.81
C PRO A 269 15.11 19.85 -0.28
N GLN A 270 14.32 20.93 -0.30
CA GLN A 270 13.21 21.09 -1.25
C GLN A 270 13.65 20.97 -2.72
N PHE A 271 14.86 21.40 -3.06
CA PHE A 271 15.41 21.25 -4.40
C PHE A 271 15.60 19.77 -4.77
N VAL A 272 16.08 18.93 -3.85
CA VAL A 272 16.26 17.48 -4.07
C VAL A 272 14.91 16.82 -4.32
N ASN A 273 13.91 17.15 -3.50
CA ASN A 273 12.55 16.62 -3.68
C ASN A 273 11.93 17.07 -5.01
N THR A 274 12.21 18.29 -5.46
CA THR A 274 11.73 18.81 -6.75
C THR A 274 12.40 18.12 -7.93
N VAL A 275 13.72 17.93 -7.89
CA VAL A 275 14.47 17.14 -8.90
C VAL A 275 13.95 15.71 -8.97
N ARG A 276 13.76 15.05 -7.80
CA ARG A 276 13.22 13.67 -7.74
C ARG A 276 11.83 13.59 -8.35
N ARG A 277 10.93 14.53 -8.04
CA ARG A 277 9.58 14.59 -8.63
C ARG A 277 9.65 14.72 -10.15
N GLY A 278 10.46 15.65 -10.65
CA GLY A 278 10.64 15.85 -12.09
C GLY A 278 11.20 14.61 -12.80
N LEU A 279 12.20 13.95 -12.19
CA LEU A 279 12.76 12.70 -12.70
C LEU A 279 11.69 11.61 -12.84
N PHE A 280 10.95 11.30 -11.77
CA PHE A 280 9.92 10.25 -11.81
C PHE A 280 8.80 10.58 -12.80
N ALA A 281 8.36 11.84 -12.88
CA ALA A 281 7.39 12.27 -13.87
C ALA A 281 7.91 12.06 -15.31
N SER A 282 9.19 12.38 -15.54
CA SER A 282 9.84 12.22 -16.85
C SER A 282 10.01 10.74 -17.22
N LEU A 283 10.35 9.87 -16.27
CA LEU A 283 10.44 8.42 -16.49
C LEU A 283 9.10 7.84 -16.93
N TRP A 284 8.02 8.20 -16.25
CA TRP A 284 6.68 7.74 -16.61
C TRP A 284 6.19 8.35 -17.92
N TRP A 285 6.48 9.62 -18.19
CA TRP A 285 6.16 10.23 -19.47
C TRP A 285 6.89 9.53 -20.63
N CYS A 286 8.21 9.30 -20.50
CA CYS A 286 8.99 8.55 -21.48
C CYS A 286 8.48 7.11 -21.64
N HIS A 287 8.10 6.47 -20.53
CA HIS A 287 7.49 5.16 -20.57
C HIS A 287 6.22 5.17 -21.41
N ASP A 288 5.23 5.98 -21.03
CA ASP A 288 3.90 5.97 -21.61
C ASP A 288 3.91 6.39 -23.10
N ASN A 289 4.79 7.33 -23.47
CA ASN A 289 4.80 7.90 -24.82
C ASN A 289 5.83 7.27 -25.78
N LEU A 290 6.91 6.68 -25.27
CA LEU A 290 8.01 6.17 -26.11
C LEU A 290 8.21 4.67 -25.95
N PHE A 291 8.26 4.17 -24.72
CA PHE A 291 8.58 2.75 -24.49
C PHE A 291 7.37 1.84 -24.57
N ALA A 292 6.24 2.18 -23.97
CA ALA A 292 5.04 1.35 -23.96
C ALA A 292 4.54 1.02 -25.39
N PRO A 293 4.52 1.98 -26.36
CA PRO A 293 4.16 1.67 -27.75
C PRO A 293 5.14 0.70 -28.43
N VAL A 294 6.43 0.76 -28.07
CA VAL A 294 7.53 0.03 -28.74
C VAL A 294 7.91 -1.28 -28.05
N PHE A 295 7.67 -1.42 -26.75
CA PHE A 295 8.09 -2.58 -25.97
C PHE A 295 6.94 -3.25 -25.19
N GLY A 296 5.76 -2.63 -25.15
CA GLY A 296 4.66 -3.00 -24.27
C GLY A 296 4.74 -2.31 -22.92
N SER A 297 3.62 -2.26 -22.21
CA SER A 297 3.50 -1.62 -20.89
C SER A 297 4.46 -2.21 -19.88
N GLY A 298 5.21 -1.40 -19.15
CA GLY A 298 6.11 -1.82 -18.08
C GLY A 298 5.40 -2.05 -16.74
N GLU A 299 4.07 -2.07 -16.73
CA GLU A 299 3.22 -2.21 -15.54
C GLU A 299 2.06 -3.21 -15.70
N VAL A 300 1.89 -3.82 -16.88
CA VAL A 300 0.89 -4.86 -17.18
C VAL A 300 1.56 -6.05 -17.83
#